data_AF-X1HQ24-F1
#
_entry.id   AF-X1HQ24-F1
#
_cell.length_a   1.000
_cell.length_b   1.000
_cell.length_c   1.000
_cell.angle_alpha   90.00
_cell.angle_beta   90.00
_cell.angle_gamma   90.00
#
_symmetry.space_group_name_H-M   'P 1'
#
loop_
_entity.id
_entity.type
_entity.pdbx_description
1 polymer ?
#
loop_
_entity_poly.entity_id
_entity_poly.type
_entity_poly.pdbx_seq_one_letter_code
_entity_poly.pdbx_strand_id
1 'polypeptide(L)'
;NGLYGLFYQKNIRKEKDIIIDNKLYENPAPISIIAGKLFNPIYATQITAETRINLFKTCEPYFKDTIAFATDSILFENDVEIETSDKLGDWDIHKKKGVTSRNLPTTVLKGGIYQIGKELKNRGIRKAKFINTPNGKFDNVFDYIKKCPNQTDYPIITERPLTFIEVLLHHLKHDVKDINVFTKMSYNIDLNKDYKRIWNDRFESGKELFEKSIDSTPLIMFE
;
A
#
# COMPACT_ATOMS: atom_id res chain seq x y z
N ASN A 1 4.55 -9.77 -10.42
CA ASN A 1 3.31 -10.37 -9.85
C ASN A 1 2.56 -11.34 -10.78
N GLY A 2 2.99 -11.58 -12.02
CA GLY A 2 2.35 -12.58 -12.91
C GLY A 2 2.75 -14.05 -12.65
N LEU A 3 3.65 -14.32 -11.70
CA LEU A 3 4.08 -15.68 -11.34
C LEU A 3 3.06 -16.47 -10.50
N TYR A 4 2.07 -15.77 -9.95
CA TYR A 4 0.95 -16.38 -9.22
C TYR A 4 -0.28 -16.11 -10.07
N GLY A 5 -0.76 -17.14 -10.77
CA GLY A 5 -1.92 -17.04 -11.66
C GLY A 5 -3.15 -16.42 -11.01
N LEU A 6 -4.16 -16.08 -11.82
CA LEU A 6 -5.46 -15.53 -11.42
C LEU A 6 -5.87 -15.95 -10.00
N PHE A 7 -5.71 -15.02 -9.04
CA PHE A 7 -5.93 -15.29 -7.62
C PHE A 7 -7.38 -15.63 -7.30
N TYR A 8 -8.31 -15.25 -8.16
CA TYR A 8 -9.73 -15.31 -7.89
C TYR A 8 -10.47 -15.95 -9.06
N GLN A 9 -11.19 -17.03 -8.77
CA GLN A 9 -12.20 -17.60 -9.65
C GLN A 9 -13.57 -17.37 -9.01
N LYS A 10 -14.51 -16.83 -9.81
CA LYS A 10 -15.90 -16.70 -9.39
C LYS A 10 -16.48 -18.09 -9.22
N ASN A 11 -16.90 -18.45 -8.00
CA ASN A 11 -17.79 -19.59 -7.85
C ASN A 11 -19.22 -19.05 -7.97
N ILE A 12 -19.77 -19.11 -9.17
CA ILE A 12 -21.21 -18.91 -9.36
C ILE A 12 -21.85 -20.16 -8.76
N ARG A 13 -22.30 -20.12 -7.50
CA ARG A 13 -23.29 -21.10 -7.05
C ARG A 13 -24.48 -20.93 -8.00
N LYS A 14 -24.73 -21.93 -8.86
CA LYS A 14 -26.00 -22.01 -9.59
C LYS A 14 -27.11 -22.02 -8.55
N GLU A 15 -28.10 -21.17 -8.78
CA GLU A 15 -29.26 -20.92 -7.94
C GLU A 15 -29.85 -22.21 -7.37
N LYS A 16 -30.19 -22.18 -6.09
CA LYS A 16 -31.39 -22.85 -5.63
C LYS A 16 -32.24 -21.77 -5.00
N ASP A 17 -33.31 -21.40 -5.67
CA ASP A 17 -34.35 -20.53 -5.11
C ASP A 17 -34.78 -21.09 -3.77
N ILE A 18 -34.76 -20.25 -2.74
CA ILE A 18 -35.36 -20.59 -1.44
C ILE A 18 -36.76 -19.98 -1.46
N ILE A 19 -37.76 -20.83 -1.64
CA ILE A 19 -39.17 -20.45 -1.51
C ILE A 19 -39.53 -20.50 -0.03
N ILE A 20 -39.88 -19.36 0.55
CA ILE A 20 -40.51 -19.25 1.87
C ILE A 20 -41.84 -18.51 1.63
N ASP A 21 -42.96 -19.13 2.04
CA ASP A 21 -44.32 -18.56 1.91
C ASP A 21 -44.68 -18.02 0.52
N ASN A 22 -44.37 -18.78 -0.55
CA ASN A 22 -44.69 -18.42 -1.94
C ASN A 22 -44.17 -17.03 -2.39
N LYS A 23 -43.21 -16.44 -1.68
CA LYS A 23 -42.50 -15.24 -2.09
C LYS A 23 -41.08 -15.61 -2.50
N LEU A 24 -40.70 -15.21 -3.71
CA LEU A 24 -39.31 -15.24 -4.15
C LEU A 24 -38.56 -14.16 -3.38
N TYR A 25 -37.65 -14.58 -2.51
CA TYR A 25 -36.67 -13.69 -1.90
C TYR A 25 -35.37 -13.81 -2.70
N GLU A 26 -35.04 -12.77 -3.48
CA GLU A 26 -33.69 -12.60 -4.02
C GLU A 26 -32.74 -12.32 -2.85
N ASN A 27 -32.17 -13.37 -2.27
CA ASN A 27 -31.09 -13.21 -1.31
C ASN A 27 -29.79 -13.16 -2.11
N PRO A 28 -29.10 -12.01 -2.24
CA PRO A 28 -27.82 -11.97 -2.92
C PRO A 28 -26.85 -12.85 -2.14
N ALA A 29 -26.64 -14.08 -2.61
CA ALA A 29 -25.69 -14.98 -2.00
C ALA A 29 -24.34 -14.25 -1.89
N PRO A 30 -23.66 -14.29 -0.72
CA PRO A 30 -22.38 -13.63 -0.58
C PRO A 30 -21.44 -14.16 -1.66
N ILE A 31 -20.93 -13.25 -2.49
CA ILE A 31 -19.98 -13.58 -3.55
C ILE A 31 -18.75 -14.16 -2.86
N SER A 32 -18.62 -15.50 -2.86
CA SER A 32 -17.44 -16.15 -2.33
C SER A 32 -16.33 -16.10 -3.38
N ILE A 33 -15.32 -15.32 -3.04
CA ILE A 33 -14.09 -15.25 -3.80
C ILE A 33 -13.27 -16.49 -3.44
N ILE A 34 -13.08 -17.42 -4.38
CA ILE A 34 -12.30 -18.65 -4.16
C ILE A 34 -10.97 -18.53 -4.90
N ALA A 35 -9.93 -19.11 -4.32
CA ALA A 35 -8.63 -19.19 -4.96
C ALA A 35 -8.72 -19.87 -6.34
N GLY A 36 -8.05 -19.31 -7.34
CA GLY A 36 -8.02 -19.88 -8.69
C GLY A 36 -7.37 -21.27 -8.73
N LYS A 37 -7.70 -22.07 -9.75
CA LYS A 37 -7.20 -23.46 -9.92
C LYS A 37 -5.67 -23.62 -9.91
N LEU A 38 -4.93 -22.56 -10.23
CA LEU A 38 -3.46 -22.55 -10.26
C LEU A 38 -2.84 -21.95 -9.00
N PHE A 39 -3.64 -21.54 -8.01
CA PHE A 39 -3.12 -21.05 -6.75
C PHE A 39 -2.60 -22.22 -5.91
N ASN A 40 -1.28 -22.28 -5.74
CA ASN A 40 -0.64 -23.20 -4.80
C ASN A 40 -0.23 -22.44 -3.53
N PRO A 41 -0.98 -22.57 -2.42
CA PRO A 41 -0.71 -21.83 -1.19
C PRO A 41 0.61 -22.24 -0.52
N ILE A 42 1.07 -23.49 -0.73
CA ILE A 42 2.29 -24.00 -0.11
C ILE A 42 3.50 -23.27 -0.71
N TYR A 43 3.61 -23.24 -2.04
CA TYR A 43 4.70 -22.52 -2.72
C TYR A 43 4.64 -21.02 -2.48
N ALA A 44 3.45 -20.42 -2.51
CA ALA A 44 3.30 -18.99 -2.22
C ALA A 44 3.80 -18.64 -0.79
N THR A 45 3.48 -19.49 0.19
CA THR A 45 3.94 -19.33 1.57
C THR A 45 5.45 -19.49 1.68
N GLN A 46 6.01 -20.55 1.07
CA GLN A 46 7.44 -20.82 1.09
C GLN A 46 8.25 -19.66 0.49
N ILE A 47 7.90 -19.21 -0.72
CA ILE A 47 8.60 -18.09 -1.37
C ILE A 47 8.55 -16.82 -0.52
N THR A 48 7.38 -16.52 0.06
CA THR A 48 7.21 -15.35 0.92
C THR A 48 8.03 -15.46 2.20
N ALA A 49 8.08 -16.65 2.81
CA ALA A 49 8.86 -16.91 4.02
C ALA A 49 10.36 -16.79 3.76
N GLU A 50 10.86 -17.42 2.68
CA GLU A 50 12.27 -17.36 2.29
C GLU A 50 12.72 -15.92 2.00
N THR A 51 11.88 -15.13 1.30
CA THR A 51 12.16 -13.70 1.07
C THR A 51 12.31 -12.93 2.38
N ARG A 52 11.41 -13.16 3.35
CA ARG A 52 11.46 -12.50 4.66
C ARG A 52 12.68 -12.94 5.48
N ILE A 53 13.02 -14.23 5.43
CA ILE A 53 14.21 -14.76 6.12
C ILE A 53 15.47 -14.12 5.55
N ASN A 54 15.56 -13.97 4.22
CA ASN A 54 16.71 -13.33 3.58
C ASN A 54 16.80 -11.84 3.97
N LEU A 55 15.70 -11.10 3.95
CA LEU A 55 15.65 -9.73 4.46
C LEU A 55 16.16 -9.64 5.91
N PHE A 56 15.65 -10.52 6.78
CA PHE A 56 16.01 -10.52 8.19
C PHE A 56 17.49 -10.82 8.41
N LYS A 57 18.01 -11.88 7.76
CA LYS A 57 19.44 -12.23 7.85
C LYS A 57 20.35 -11.11 7.38
N THR A 58 19.97 -10.40 6.32
CA THR A 58 20.75 -9.27 5.80
C THR A 58 20.70 -8.06 6.73
N CYS A 59 19.56 -7.75 7.34
CA CYS A 59 19.44 -6.59 8.23
C CYS A 59 19.88 -6.85 9.67
N GLU A 60 19.96 -8.10 10.14
CA GLU A 60 20.25 -8.42 11.55
C GLU A 60 21.52 -7.73 12.08
N PRO A 61 22.65 -7.68 11.36
CA PRO A 61 23.84 -6.94 11.82
C PRO A 61 23.64 -5.41 11.87
N TYR A 62 22.64 -4.90 11.15
CA TYR A 62 22.39 -3.48 10.90
C TYR A 62 21.00 -3.05 11.40
N PHE A 63 20.44 -3.77 12.37
CA PHE A 63 19.04 -3.59 12.77
C PHE A 63 18.78 -2.18 13.31
N LYS A 64 19.78 -1.59 13.98
CA LYS A 64 19.73 -0.21 14.49
C LYS A 64 19.65 0.84 13.38
N ASP A 65 20.23 0.57 12.22
CA ASP A 65 20.23 1.46 11.07
C ASP A 65 19.04 1.20 10.14
N THR A 66 18.23 0.18 10.41
CA THR A 66 17.14 -0.24 9.51
C THR A 66 15.89 0.63 9.71
N ILE A 67 15.54 1.42 8.71
CA ILE A 67 14.34 2.29 8.73
C ILE A 67 13.09 1.50 8.32
N ALA A 68 13.16 0.79 7.19
CA ALA A 68 11.98 0.16 6.60
C ALA A 68 12.30 -1.02 5.68
N PHE A 69 11.32 -1.91 5.54
CA PHE A 69 11.31 -2.98 4.54
C PHE A 69 10.23 -2.71 3.47
N ALA A 70 10.55 -2.97 2.21
CA ALA A 70 9.63 -2.83 1.09
C ALA A 70 9.64 -4.05 0.17
N THR A 71 8.94 -5.13 0.59
CA THR A 71 8.83 -6.43 -0.11
C THR A 71 10.13 -7.21 -0.21
N ASP A 72 11.10 -6.67 -0.95
CA ASP A 72 12.40 -7.27 -1.31
C ASP A 72 13.51 -6.20 -1.24
N SER A 73 13.27 -5.09 -0.53
CA SER A 73 14.23 -4.01 -0.34
C SER A 73 14.32 -3.63 1.13
N ILE A 74 15.50 -3.17 1.54
CA ILE A 74 15.78 -2.64 2.88
C ILE A 74 16.21 -1.19 2.73
N LEU A 75 15.67 -0.31 3.56
CA LEU A 75 16.08 1.09 3.66
C LEU A 75 16.88 1.26 4.95
N PHE A 76 18.11 1.73 4.82
CA PHE A 76 18.99 2.06 5.95
C PHE A 76 19.12 3.58 6.11
N GLU A 77 19.31 4.02 7.35
CA GLU A 77 19.60 5.41 7.69
C GLU A 77 21.05 5.76 7.33
N ASN A 78 21.97 4.90 7.71
CA ASN A 78 23.39 5.04 7.45
C ASN A 78 23.84 4.13 6.30
N ASP A 79 24.98 4.46 5.67
CA ASP A 79 25.61 3.58 4.70
C ASP A 79 26.07 2.29 5.42
N VAL A 80 25.64 1.14 4.90
CA VAL A 80 25.99 -0.20 5.41
C VAL A 80 26.73 -1.00 4.35
N GLU A 81 27.61 -1.90 4.81
CA GLU A 81 28.36 -2.79 3.93
C GLU A 81 27.57 -4.08 3.69
N ILE A 82 26.89 -4.14 2.56
CA ILE A 82 26.21 -5.34 2.06
C ILE A 82 26.90 -5.76 0.76
N GLU A 83 27.22 -7.04 0.63
CA GLU A 83 27.73 -7.58 -0.62
C GLU A 83 26.70 -7.39 -1.73
N THR A 84 27.13 -6.76 -2.83
CA THR A 84 26.25 -6.48 -3.97
C THR A 84 26.78 -7.11 -5.24
N SER A 85 25.85 -7.53 -6.11
CA SER A 85 26.17 -8.20 -7.36
C SER A 85 24.99 -8.10 -8.33
N ASP A 86 25.27 -8.25 -9.63
CA ASP A 86 24.22 -8.25 -10.68
C ASP A 86 23.58 -9.64 -10.88
N LYS A 87 23.89 -10.62 -10.03
CA LYS A 87 23.33 -11.98 -10.13
C LYS A 87 21.92 -12.04 -9.55
N LEU A 88 21.13 -12.96 -10.09
CA LEU A 88 19.77 -13.20 -9.60
C LEU A 88 19.79 -13.65 -8.13
N GLY A 89 19.07 -12.91 -7.29
CA GLY A 89 18.93 -13.19 -5.86
C GLY A 89 19.92 -12.45 -4.97
N ASP A 90 20.94 -11.82 -5.55
CA ASP A 90 21.89 -10.98 -4.81
C ASP A 90 21.31 -9.58 -4.58
N TRP A 91 21.88 -8.87 -3.61
CA TRP A 91 21.51 -7.49 -3.33
C TRP A 91 22.12 -6.54 -4.37
N ASP A 92 21.38 -5.49 -4.70
CA ASP A 92 21.90 -4.34 -5.42
C ASP A 92 21.60 -3.05 -4.67
N ILE A 93 22.38 -2.02 -4.98
CA ILE A 93 22.01 -0.66 -4.58
C ILE A 93 21.00 -0.18 -5.60
N HIS A 94 19.83 0.26 -5.14
CA HIS A 94 18.81 0.78 -6.03
C HIS A 94 19.38 1.95 -6.85
N LYS A 95 19.40 1.80 -8.18
CA LYS A 95 19.87 2.81 -9.12
C LYS A 95 18.76 3.17 -10.09
N LYS A 96 18.58 4.47 -10.33
CA LYS A 96 17.69 4.95 -11.39
C LYS A 96 18.32 6.08 -12.17
N LYS A 97 18.30 5.94 -13.49
CA LYS A 97 18.95 6.89 -14.42
C LYS A 97 20.41 7.18 -14.03
N GLY A 98 21.13 6.17 -13.55
CA GLY A 98 22.53 6.28 -13.13
C GLY A 98 22.76 6.90 -11.74
N VAL A 99 21.71 7.33 -11.03
CA VAL A 99 21.82 7.88 -9.68
C VAL A 99 21.54 6.77 -8.67
N THR A 100 22.46 6.54 -7.75
CA THR A 100 22.30 5.61 -6.62
C THR A 100 21.37 6.19 -5.57
N SER A 101 20.60 5.33 -4.89
CA SER A 101 19.78 5.73 -3.75
C SER A 101 20.59 6.12 -2.50
N ARG A 102 21.91 5.86 -2.48
CA ARG A 102 22.79 6.26 -1.38
C ARG A 102 22.86 7.78 -1.21
N ASN A 103 22.89 8.22 0.04
CA ASN A 103 23.07 9.62 0.42
C ASN A 103 22.05 10.58 -0.21
N LEU A 104 20.84 10.09 -0.52
CA LEU A 104 19.74 10.92 -1.01
C LEU A 104 18.79 11.32 0.13
N PRO A 105 18.27 12.56 0.12
CA PRO A 105 17.30 12.99 1.10
C PRO A 105 16.06 12.10 1.01
N THR A 106 15.65 11.55 2.16
CA THR A 106 14.61 10.54 2.23
C THR A 106 13.54 10.96 3.23
N THR A 107 12.27 10.81 2.85
CA THR A 107 11.12 11.03 3.73
C THR A 107 10.18 9.84 3.59
N VAL A 108 9.94 9.16 4.70
CA VAL A 108 9.02 8.02 4.77
C VAL A 108 7.82 8.44 5.58
N LEU A 109 6.63 8.46 4.96
CA LEU A 109 5.40 8.75 5.69
C LEU A 109 4.80 7.47 6.27
N LYS A 110 4.66 6.44 5.44
CA LYS A 110 4.17 5.11 5.84
C LYS A 110 4.49 4.07 4.78
N GLY A 111 4.16 2.82 5.07
CA GLY A 111 4.28 1.72 4.10
C GLY A 111 3.67 2.06 2.74
N GLY A 112 4.53 2.18 1.71
CA GLY A 112 4.14 2.47 0.34
C GLY A 112 3.97 3.95 -0.01
N ILE A 113 4.14 4.89 0.93
CA ILE A 113 4.20 6.34 0.68
C ILE A 113 5.51 6.90 1.23
N TYR A 114 6.48 7.10 0.34
CA TYR A 114 7.81 7.61 0.67
C TYR A 114 8.46 8.28 -0.53
N GLN A 115 9.45 9.14 -0.27
CA GLN A 115 10.27 9.80 -1.26
C GLN A 115 11.76 9.58 -0.96
N ILE A 116 12.54 9.19 -1.97
CA ILE A 116 13.99 9.05 -1.92
C ILE A 116 14.57 9.90 -3.04
N GLY A 117 15.22 11.02 -2.70
CA GLY A 117 15.64 12.02 -3.66
C GLY A 117 14.47 12.54 -4.50
N LYS A 118 14.50 12.28 -5.81
CA LYS A 118 13.41 12.63 -6.76
C LYS A 118 12.41 11.50 -6.97
N GLU A 119 12.64 10.34 -6.37
CA GLU A 119 11.80 9.18 -6.56
C GLU A 119 10.67 9.14 -5.55
N LEU A 120 9.47 8.93 -6.06
CA LEU A 120 8.27 8.94 -5.26
C LEU A 120 7.55 7.61 -5.36
N LYS A 121 7.24 7.02 -4.20
CA LYS A 121 6.31 5.92 -4.08
C LYS A 121 5.02 6.43 -3.47
N ASN A 122 3.93 6.21 -4.18
CA ASN A 122 2.59 6.74 -3.84
C ASN A 122 1.55 5.60 -3.92
N ARG A 123 1.75 4.52 -3.18
CA ARG A 123 0.77 3.41 -3.17
C ARG A 123 -0.56 3.93 -2.63
N GLY A 124 -1.65 3.61 -3.33
CA GLY A 124 -3.00 4.04 -2.97
C GLY A 124 -3.40 5.41 -3.54
N ILE A 125 -2.44 6.22 -4.02
CA ILE A 125 -2.73 7.46 -4.74
C ILE A 125 -2.56 7.18 -6.23
N ARG A 126 -3.62 7.38 -7.02
CA ARG A 126 -3.57 7.13 -8.47
C ARG A 126 -2.47 7.97 -9.11
N LYS A 127 -1.69 7.38 -10.03
CA LYS A 127 -0.71 8.12 -10.84
C LYS A 127 -1.46 9.12 -11.72
N ALA A 128 -1.44 10.38 -11.31
CA ALA A 128 -1.82 11.53 -12.10
C ALA A 128 -0.62 12.47 -12.16
N LYS A 129 -0.59 13.37 -13.15
CA LYS A 129 0.47 14.39 -13.26
C LYS A 129 0.53 15.29 -12.02
N PHE A 130 -0.63 15.49 -11.38
CA PHE A 130 -0.79 16.26 -10.15
C PHE A 130 -1.78 15.53 -9.24
N ILE A 131 -1.65 15.71 -7.93
CA ILE A 131 -2.72 15.41 -6.98
C ILE A 131 -3.65 16.63 -6.89
N ASN A 132 -4.95 16.38 -6.90
CA ASN A 132 -5.94 17.43 -6.62
C ASN A 132 -6.25 17.39 -5.13
N THR A 133 -6.35 18.56 -4.50
CA THR A 133 -6.69 18.72 -3.09
C THR A 133 -7.67 19.89 -2.95
N PRO A 134 -8.31 20.08 -1.78
CA PRO A 134 -9.10 21.27 -1.52
C PRO A 134 -8.30 22.59 -1.63
N ASN A 135 -6.97 22.52 -1.45
CA ASN A 135 -6.08 23.68 -1.48
C ASN A 135 -5.42 23.91 -2.85
N GLY A 136 -5.81 23.14 -3.88
CA GLY A 136 -5.31 23.31 -5.24
C GLY A 136 -4.68 22.04 -5.82
N LYS A 137 -3.72 22.21 -6.74
CA LYS A 137 -3.01 21.13 -7.41
C LYS A 137 -1.55 21.12 -6.98
N PHE A 138 -1.05 19.94 -6.65
CA PHE A 138 0.33 19.74 -6.22
C PHE A 138 0.97 18.60 -7.00
N ASP A 139 2.29 18.64 -7.19
CA ASP A 139 3.01 17.59 -7.94
C ASP A 139 2.95 16.24 -7.20
N ASN A 140 3.06 16.27 -5.87
CA ASN A 140 2.95 15.09 -5.04
C ASN A 140 2.48 15.41 -3.61
N VAL A 141 2.30 14.35 -2.82
CA VAL A 141 1.86 14.44 -1.42
C VAL A 141 2.84 15.23 -0.55
N PHE A 142 4.15 15.06 -0.72
CA PHE A 142 5.12 15.79 0.09
C PHE A 142 5.15 17.28 -0.24
N ASP A 143 4.95 17.66 -1.50
CA ASP A 143 4.80 19.07 -1.89
C ASP A 143 3.53 19.69 -1.31
N TYR A 144 2.43 18.93 -1.27
CA TYR A 144 1.20 19.36 -0.60
C TYR A 144 1.43 19.58 0.90
N ILE A 145 2.09 18.64 1.58
CA ILE A 145 2.41 18.75 3.02
C ILE A 145 3.31 19.96 3.29
N LYS A 146 4.36 20.19 2.47
CA LYS A 146 5.24 21.36 2.61
C LYS A 146 4.51 22.68 2.44
N LYS A 147 3.53 22.75 1.54
CA LYS A 147 2.76 23.97 1.25
C LYS A 147 1.63 24.22 2.25
N CYS A 148 1.14 23.17 2.90
CA CYS A 148 0.10 23.24 3.92
C CYS A 148 0.61 22.61 5.24
N PRO A 149 1.65 23.19 5.89
CA PRO A 149 2.39 22.51 6.95
C PRO A 149 1.64 22.34 8.27
N ASN A 150 0.63 23.16 8.55
CA ASN A 150 0.00 23.28 9.87
C ASN A 150 -1.17 22.32 10.08
N GLN A 151 -1.19 21.18 9.39
CA GLN A 151 -2.25 20.18 9.49
C GLN A 151 -1.67 18.77 9.57
N THR A 152 -2.43 17.83 10.12
CA THR A 152 -2.10 16.40 10.20
C THR A 152 -2.94 15.56 9.23
N ASP A 153 -3.96 16.16 8.63
CA ASP A 153 -4.88 15.54 7.69
C ASP A 153 -4.79 16.21 6.32
N TYR A 154 -4.55 15.39 5.29
CA TYR A 154 -4.29 15.82 3.93
C TYR A 154 -5.28 15.14 2.96
N PRO A 155 -6.46 15.74 2.74
CA PRO A 155 -7.43 15.22 1.80
C PRO A 155 -6.94 15.35 0.35
N ILE A 156 -7.00 14.24 -0.38
CA ILE A 156 -6.70 14.14 -1.81
C ILE A 156 -7.98 13.76 -2.56
N ILE A 157 -8.31 14.53 -3.57
CA ILE A 157 -9.45 14.30 -4.45
C ILE A 157 -8.95 13.53 -5.66
N THR A 158 -9.48 12.32 -5.85
CA THR A 158 -9.20 11.48 -7.01
C THR A 158 -10.46 11.30 -7.83
N GLU A 159 -10.31 11.35 -9.15
CA GLU A 159 -11.39 11.03 -10.06
C GLU A 159 -11.07 9.70 -10.74
N ARG A 160 -11.97 8.73 -10.62
CA ARG A 160 -11.79 7.42 -11.23
C ARG A 160 -13.13 6.74 -11.52
N PRO A 161 -13.16 5.81 -12.48
CA PRO A 161 -14.33 4.98 -12.67
C PRO A 161 -14.58 4.13 -11.44
N LEU A 162 -15.86 3.93 -11.10
CA LEU A 162 -16.26 2.86 -10.21
C LEU A 162 -16.02 1.52 -10.91
N THR A 163 -15.29 0.65 -10.22
CA THR A 163 -14.99 -0.68 -10.75
C THR A 163 -16.18 -1.60 -10.51
N PHE A 164 -16.31 -2.65 -11.33
CA PHE A 164 -17.31 -3.69 -11.15
C PHE A 164 -17.31 -4.28 -9.72
N ILE A 165 -16.12 -4.55 -9.17
CA ILE A 165 -15.98 -5.13 -7.82
C ILE A 165 -16.54 -4.18 -6.76
N GLU A 166 -16.31 -2.87 -6.89
CA GLU A 166 -16.81 -1.90 -5.91
C GLU A 166 -18.31 -1.72 -5.96
N VAL A 167 -18.89 -1.71 -7.16
CA VAL A 167 -20.34 -1.65 -7.34
C VAL A 167 -21.00 -2.87 -6.70
N LEU A 168 -20.41 -4.07 -6.88
CA LEU A 168 -20.91 -5.29 -6.25
C LEU A 168 -20.77 -5.29 -4.72
N LEU A 169 -19.59 -4.91 -4.20
CA LEU A 169 -19.32 -4.92 -2.76
C LEU A 169 -20.11 -3.86 -2.00
N HIS A 170 -20.43 -2.74 -2.64
CA HIS A 170 -21.16 -1.62 -2.05
C HIS A 170 -22.52 -1.42 -2.72
N HIS A 171 -23.26 -2.51 -2.95
CA HIS A 171 -24.59 -2.52 -3.59
C HIS A 171 -25.64 -1.66 -2.89
N LEU A 172 -25.46 -1.30 -1.62
CA LEU A 172 -26.32 -0.33 -0.91
C LEU A 172 -26.04 1.13 -1.30
N LYS A 173 -24.91 1.41 -1.97
CA LYS A 173 -24.47 2.75 -2.36
C LYS A 173 -24.38 2.92 -3.89
N HIS A 174 -24.27 1.82 -4.63
CA HIS A 174 -24.03 1.82 -6.07
C HIS A 174 -24.93 0.82 -6.78
N ASP A 175 -25.27 1.13 -8.03
CA ASP A 175 -26.08 0.31 -8.93
C ASP A 175 -25.21 -0.11 -10.14
N VAL A 176 -25.61 -1.16 -10.86
CA VAL A 176 -24.92 -1.71 -12.05
C VAL A 176 -24.67 -0.63 -13.10
N LYS A 177 -25.59 0.34 -13.23
CA LYS A 177 -25.43 1.48 -14.14
C LYS A 177 -24.26 2.41 -13.77
N ASP A 178 -23.77 2.34 -12.54
CA ASP A 178 -22.65 3.16 -12.06
C ASP A 178 -21.28 2.57 -12.46
N ILE A 179 -21.24 1.34 -13.00
CA ILE A 179 -20.00 0.71 -13.46
C ILE A 179 -19.38 1.58 -14.56
N ASN A 180 -18.07 1.84 -14.44
CA ASN A 180 -17.30 2.71 -15.33
C ASN A 180 -17.72 4.19 -15.31
N VAL A 181 -18.65 4.61 -14.46
CA VAL A 181 -18.94 6.03 -14.25
C VAL A 181 -17.82 6.64 -13.40
N PHE A 182 -17.25 7.74 -13.88
CA PHE A 182 -16.21 8.46 -13.15
C PHE A 182 -16.83 9.21 -11.98
N THR A 183 -16.30 8.95 -10.78
CA THR A 183 -16.74 9.62 -9.56
C THR A 183 -15.56 10.29 -8.88
N LYS A 184 -15.86 11.39 -8.17
CA LYS A 184 -14.90 12.04 -7.29
C LYS A 184 -14.92 11.31 -5.96
N MET A 185 -13.73 10.89 -5.53
CA MET A 185 -13.53 10.30 -4.22
C MET A 185 -12.49 11.08 -3.44
N SER A 186 -12.73 11.22 -2.14
CA SER A 186 -11.74 11.74 -1.21
C SER A 186 -10.95 10.60 -0.59
N TYR A 187 -9.63 10.67 -0.69
CA TYR A 187 -8.68 9.85 0.04
C TYR A 187 -7.96 10.76 1.03
N ASN A 188 -8.16 10.53 2.33
CA ASN A 188 -7.49 11.33 3.35
C ASN A 188 -6.17 10.68 3.78
N ILE A 189 -5.08 11.45 3.72
CA ILE A 189 -3.79 11.08 4.28
C ILE A 189 -3.69 11.71 5.66
N ASP A 190 -3.91 10.89 6.67
CA ASP A 190 -3.66 11.23 8.07
C ASP A 190 -2.24 10.77 8.43
N LEU A 191 -1.42 11.70 8.92
CA LEU A 191 -0.03 11.46 9.29
C LEU A 191 0.12 10.47 10.45
N ASN A 192 -0.90 10.35 11.29
CA ASN A 192 -0.88 9.52 12.50
C ASN A 192 -1.68 8.21 12.32
N LYS A 193 -2.14 7.92 11.10
CA LYS A 193 -3.00 6.77 10.78
C LYS A 193 -2.23 5.61 10.16
N ASP A 194 -1.51 4.90 11.01
CA ASP A 194 -0.98 3.57 10.72
C ASP A 194 -1.32 2.59 11.85
N TYR A 195 -2.27 1.70 11.58
CA TYR A 195 -2.83 0.77 12.56
C TYR A 195 -2.01 -0.51 12.77
N LYS A 196 -0.94 -0.71 12.00
CA LYS A 196 -0.15 -1.96 12.07
C LYS A 196 0.97 -1.90 13.11
N ARG A 197 1.18 -0.74 13.71
CA ARG A 197 2.31 -0.43 14.60
C ARG A 197 1.85 0.44 15.76
N ILE A 198 2.59 0.36 16.85
CA ILE A 198 2.46 1.26 17.99
C ILE A 198 3.57 2.31 17.84
N TRP A 199 3.18 3.57 17.65
CA TRP A 199 4.11 4.68 17.49
C TRP A 199 4.38 5.32 18.85
N ASN A 200 5.66 5.63 19.11
CA ASN A 200 6.09 6.20 20.39
C ASN A 200 5.75 7.70 20.54
N ASP A 201 5.38 8.35 19.44
CA ASP A 201 4.99 9.76 19.37
C ASP A 201 3.97 9.94 18.22
N ARG A 202 3.45 11.17 18.06
CA ARG A 202 2.58 11.59 16.97
C ARG A 202 3.08 12.88 16.32
N PHE A 203 2.74 13.10 15.06
CA PHE A 203 2.93 14.38 14.41
C PHE A 203 1.83 15.37 14.84
N GLU A 204 2.22 16.58 15.24
CA GLU A 204 1.28 17.68 15.49
C GLU A 204 1.04 18.54 14.25
N SER A 205 1.96 18.48 13.29
CA SER A 205 1.89 19.21 12.03
C SER A 205 2.64 18.46 10.92
N GLY A 206 2.33 18.77 9.67
CA GLY A 206 3.07 18.21 8.53
C GLY A 206 4.46 18.77 8.34
N LYS A 207 4.78 19.90 8.98
CA LYS A 207 6.16 20.38 9.05
C LYS A 207 7.06 19.35 9.72
N GLU A 208 6.60 18.78 10.82
CA GLU A 208 7.37 17.81 11.61
C GLU A 208 7.75 16.56 10.83
N LEU A 209 6.97 16.16 9.82
CA LEU A 209 7.29 15.02 8.94
C LEU A 209 8.68 15.14 8.29
N PHE A 210 9.18 16.37 8.12
CA PHE A 210 10.47 16.64 7.51
C PHE A 210 11.58 16.95 8.53
N GLU A 211 11.25 17.01 9.81
CA GLU A 211 12.15 17.47 10.88
C GLU A 211 12.40 16.41 11.95
N LYS A 212 11.47 15.46 12.15
CA LYS A 212 11.58 14.41 13.15
C LYS A 212 11.32 13.02 12.57
N SER A 213 11.98 12.03 13.15
CA SER A 213 11.68 10.60 12.99
C SER A 213 10.96 10.09 14.23
N ILE A 214 10.01 9.18 14.07
CA ILE A 214 9.27 8.58 15.19
C ILE A 214 9.48 7.07 15.16
N ASP A 215 10.00 6.52 16.25
CA ASP A 215 10.15 5.08 16.41
C ASP A 215 8.80 4.39 16.64
N SER A 216 8.72 3.13 16.23
CA SER A 216 7.54 2.31 16.47
C SER A 216 7.87 0.85 16.73
N THR A 217 6.99 0.20 17.47
CA THR A 217 7.04 -1.23 17.75
C THR A 217 5.93 -1.97 16.97
N PRO A 218 6.15 -3.25 16.62
CA PRO A 218 5.12 -4.04 15.96
C PRO A 218 3.91 -4.22 16.88
N LEU A 219 2.70 -4.18 16.31
CA LEU A 219 1.49 -4.55 17.04
C LEU A 219 1.49 -6.07 17.25
N ILE A 220 1.74 -6.51 18.49
CA ILE A 220 1.61 -7.93 18.87
C ILE A 220 0.18 -8.15 19.34
N MET A 221 -0.64 -8.78 18.50
CA MET A 221 -1.95 -9.28 18.92
C MET A 221 -1.77 -10.73 19.35
N PHE A 222 -1.92 -11.00 20.64
CA PHE A 222 -2.11 -12.37 21.11
C PHE A 222 -3.54 -12.77 20.79
N GLU A 223 -3.72 -13.77 19.93
CA GLU A 223 -4.99 -14.47 19.74
C GLU A 223 -5.15 -15.56 20.81
#